data_AF-A0A1Y2T1V2-F1
#
_entry.id   AF-A0A1Y2T1V2-F1
#
_cell.length_a   1.000
_cell.length_b   1.000
_cell.length_c   1.000
_cell.angle_alpha   90.00
_cell.angle_beta   90.00
_cell.angle_gamma   90.00
#
_symmetry.space_group_name_H-M   'P 1'
#
loop_
_entity.id
_entity.type
_entity.pdbx_description
1 polymer ?
#
loop_
_entity_poly.entity_id
_entity_poly.type
_entity_poly.pdbx_seq_one_letter_code
_entity_poly.pdbx_strand_id
1 'polypeptide(L)'
;MRNERLHRIVMIGMLGALAFLLMFFGEIYVPPFAEFLKYDPGDIPAIVATYTLGPAAGVAIQGIKAGLFILSGKGSSGWIGGLANFLAGAALVVAAGVSHRLFDRAGLKHWGWTFLSAVIGTVIMAAILIPVNALMIYPLWGMRGPAAWAAALT
;
A
#
# COMPACT_ATOMS: atom_id res chain seq x y z
N MET A 1 -21.58 -25.99 6.90
CA MET A 1 -21.12 -24.90 7.79
C MET A 1 -19.98 -24.17 7.10
N ARG A 2 -20.08 -22.86 6.86
CA ARG A 2 -18.98 -22.09 6.28
C ARG A 2 -17.97 -21.80 7.37
N ASN A 3 -16.73 -22.29 7.22
CA ASN A 3 -15.66 -21.97 8.15
C ASN A 3 -15.12 -20.58 7.80
N GLU A 4 -15.59 -19.56 8.52
CA GLU A 4 -15.26 -18.15 8.29
C GLU A 4 -13.74 -17.88 8.38
N ARG A 5 -13.02 -18.63 9.23
CA ARG A 5 -11.57 -18.51 9.35
C ARG A 5 -10.86 -19.03 8.10
N LEU A 6 -11.27 -20.21 7.61
CA LEU A 6 -10.71 -20.77 6.37
C LEU A 6 -11.02 -19.84 5.18
N HIS A 7 -12.25 -19.36 5.06
CA HIS A 7 -12.64 -18.45 4.00
C HIS A 7 -11.78 -17.17 3.99
N ARG A 8 -11.54 -16.58 5.17
CA ARG A 8 -10.70 -15.38 5.31
C ARG A 8 -9.26 -15.62 4.86
N ILE A 9 -8.67 -16.75 5.25
CA ILE A 9 -7.29 -17.10 4.88
C ILE A 9 -7.18 -17.29 3.36
N VAL A 10 -8.12 -18.02 2.76
CA VAL A 10 -8.17 -18.26 1.32
C VAL A 10 -8.29 -16.94 0.55
N MET A 11 -9.20 -16.05 0.97
CA MET A 11 -9.37 -14.74 0.35
C MET A 11 -8.10 -13.87 0.44
N ILE A 12 -7.43 -13.84 1.59
CA ILE A 12 -6.18 -13.10 1.77
C ILE A 12 -5.09 -13.65 0.85
N GLY A 13 -4.94 -14.97 0.76
CA GLY A 13 -3.96 -15.60 -0.12
C GLY A 13 -4.23 -15.33 -1.60
N MET A 14 -5.48 -15.49 -2.06
CA MET A 14 -5.88 -15.23 -3.45
C MET A 14 -5.70 -13.76 -3.84
N LEU A 15 -6.16 -12.82 -3.00
CA LEU A 15 -6.02 -11.39 -3.27
C LEU A 15 -4.56 -10.93 -3.15
N GLY A 16 -3.76 -11.53 -2.27
CA GLY A 16 -2.30 -11.33 -2.19
C GLY A 16 -1.58 -11.76 -3.45
N ALA A 17 -1.89 -12.94 -3.98
CA ALA A 17 -1.33 -13.42 -5.24
C ALA A 17 -1.77 -12.53 -6.42
N LEU A 18 -3.04 -12.11 -6.46
CA LEU A 18 -3.54 -11.19 -7.50
C LEU A 18 -2.84 -9.83 -7.42
N ALA A 19 -2.71 -9.26 -6.22
CA ALA A 19 -1.99 -8.00 -5.99
C ALA A 19 -0.54 -8.08 -6.49
N PHE A 20 0.15 -9.19 -6.20
CA PHE A 20 1.49 -9.44 -6.72
C PHE A 20 1.53 -9.49 -8.25
N LEU A 21 0.63 -10.24 -8.90
CA LEU A 21 0.60 -10.33 -10.36
C LEU A 21 0.31 -8.98 -11.01
N LEU A 22 -0.61 -8.20 -10.43
CA LEU A 22 -0.92 -6.85 -10.88
C LEU A 22 0.28 -5.91 -10.76
N MET A 23 1.03 -5.98 -9.66
CA MET A 23 2.28 -5.23 -9.51
C MET A 23 3.34 -5.72 -10.51
N PHE A 24 3.50 -7.04 -10.62
CA PHE A 24 4.52 -7.64 -11.46
C PHE A 24 4.31 -7.28 -12.94
N PHE A 25 3.08 -7.26 -13.47
CA PHE A 25 2.83 -6.96 -14.88
C PHE A 25 2.40 -5.52 -15.16
N GLY A 26 1.87 -4.82 -14.16
CA GLY A 26 1.23 -3.50 -14.32
C GLY A 26 2.02 -2.34 -13.72
N GLU A 27 3.25 -2.55 -13.27
CA GLU A 27 4.12 -1.47 -12.80
C GLU A 27 4.52 -0.56 -13.97
N ILE A 28 4.15 0.72 -13.88
CA ILE A 28 4.37 1.72 -14.92
C ILE A 28 5.09 2.93 -14.31
N TYR A 29 6.14 3.38 -14.99
CA TYR A 29 6.79 4.64 -14.66
C TYR A 29 5.87 5.82 -15.04
N VAL A 30 5.69 6.77 -14.13
CA VAL A 30 4.85 7.96 -14.34
C VAL A 30 5.73 9.21 -14.44
N PRO A 31 5.98 9.75 -15.64
CA PRO A 31 6.62 11.07 -15.79
C PRO A 31 5.75 12.16 -15.13
N PRO A 32 6.34 13.20 -14.50
CA PRO A 32 7.76 13.58 -14.45
C PRO A 32 8.50 13.10 -13.19
N PHE A 33 7.97 12.12 -12.47
CA PHE A 33 8.52 11.68 -11.18
C PHE A 33 9.82 10.89 -11.35
N ALA A 34 10.48 10.52 -10.25
CA ALA A 34 11.70 9.73 -10.32
C ALA A 34 11.45 8.29 -10.78
N GLU A 35 12.40 7.68 -11.48
CA GLU A 35 12.25 6.31 -12.04
C GLU A 35 12.02 5.21 -11.00
N PHE A 36 12.43 5.45 -9.75
CA PHE A 36 12.18 4.52 -8.65
C PHE A 36 10.73 4.59 -8.13
N LEU A 37 10.00 5.68 -8.43
CA LEU A 37 8.62 5.89 -8.00
C LEU A 37 7.68 5.44 -9.14
N LYS A 38 7.40 4.15 -9.16
CA LYS A 38 6.50 3.57 -10.17
C LYS A 38 5.10 3.38 -9.59
N TYR A 39 4.10 3.58 -10.43
CA TYR A 39 2.72 3.28 -10.10
C TYR A 39 2.43 1.80 -10.34
N ASP A 40 1.73 1.16 -9.40
CA ASP A 40 1.26 -0.21 -9.55
C ASP A 40 -0.23 -0.39 -9.18
N PRO A 41 -1.02 -1.15 -9.96
CA PRO A 41 -2.42 -1.42 -9.64
C PRO A 41 -2.60 -2.48 -8.53
N GLY A 42 -1.50 -3.02 -7.98
CA GLY A 42 -1.52 -4.07 -6.97
C GLY A 42 -2.10 -3.65 -5.62
N ASP A 43 -2.25 -2.35 -5.36
CA ASP A 43 -2.90 -1.83 -4.14
C ASP A 43 -4.42 -1.99 -4.17
N ILE A 44 -5.03 -2.10 -5.34
CA ILE A 44 -6.49 -2.17 -5.49
C ILE A 44 -7.07 -3.40 -4.76
N PRO A 45 -6.56 -4.65 -4.97
CA PRO A 45 -7.02 -5.80 -4.19
C PRO A 45 -6.88 -5.63 -2.68
N ALA A 46 -5.82 -4.95 -2.21
CA ALA A 46 -5.58 -4.74 -0.79
C ALA A 46 -6.60 -3.77 -0.16
N ILE A 47 -6.98 -2.70 -0.87
CA ILE A 47 -8.03 -1.77 -0.44
C ILE A 47 -9.40 -2.46 -0.44
N VAL A 48 -9.72 -3.23 -1.48
CA VAL A 48 -10.98 -3.99 -1.54
C VAL A 48 -11.08 -4.97 -0.37
N ALA A 49 -10.01 -5.71 -0.07
CA ALA A 49 -9.94 -6.57 1.09
C ALA A 49 -10.03 -5.81 2.42
N THR A 50 -9.54 -4.58 2.47
CA THR A 50 -9.59 -3.74 3.66
C THR A 50 -11.00 -3.37 4.04
N TYR A 51 -11.82 -2.97 3.07
CA TYR A 51 -13.22 -2.61 3.33
C TYR A 51 -14.11 -3.81 3.62
N THR A 52 -13.75 -5.00 3.11
CA THR A 52 -14.54 -6.23 3.29
C THR A 52 -14.11 -7.08 4.49
N LEU A 53 -12.80 -7.26 4.71
CA LEU A 53 -12.21 -8.14 5.72
C LEU A 53 -11.48 -7.37 6.85
N GLY A 54 -11.31 -6.06 6.68
CA GLY A 54 -10.67 -5.15 7.64
C GLY A 54 -9.22 -4.79 7.32
N PRO A 55 -8.67 -3.74 7.98
CA PRO A 55 -7.31 -3.23 7.73
C PRO A 55 -6.21 -4.28 7.86
N ALA A 56 -6.32 -5.19 8.83
CA ALA A 56 -5.34 -6.25 9.02
C ALA A 56 -5.23 -7.20 7.81
N ALA A 57 -6.34 -7.42 7.10
CA ALA A 57 -6.32 -8.22 5.88
C ALA A 57 -5.63 -7.47 4.73
N GLY A 58 -5.88 -6.16 4.61
CA GLY A 58 -5.18 -5.29 3.67
C GLY A 58 -3.67 -5.29 3.88
N VAL A 59 -3.22 -5.13 5.13
CA VAL A 59 -1.79 -5.17 5.48
C VAL A 59 -1.18 -6.53 5.14
N ALA A 60 -1.89 -7.63 5.43
CA ALA A 60 -1.41 -8.97 5.07
C ALA A 60 -1.26 -9.13 3.55
N ILE A 61 -2.21 -8.64 2.76
CA ILE A 61 -2.16 -8.66 1.29
C ILE A 61 -0.98 -7.81 0.77
N GLN A 62 -0.76 -6.63 1.33
CA GLN A 62 0.39 -5.78 1.00
C GLN A 62 1.72 -6.49 1.31
N GLY A 63 1.79 -7.19 2.45
CA GLY A 63 2.96 -7.98 2.83
C GLY A 63 3.23 -9.12 1.86
N ILE A 64 2.19 -9.86 1.45
CA ILE A 64 2.30 -10.91 0.43
C ILE A 64 2.76 -10.32 -0.90
N LYS A 65 2.11 -9.22 -1.35
CA LYS A 65 2.44 -8.52 -2.60
C LYS A 65 3.91 -8.11 -2.64
N ALA A 66 4.35 -7.33 -1.67
CA ALA A 66 5.71 -6.82 -1.60
C ALA A 66 6.74 -7.93 -1.40
N GLY A 67 6.44 -8.92 -0.56
CA GLY A 67 7.33 -10.07 -0.33
C GLY A 67 7.58 -10.86 -1.61
N LEU A 68 6.51 -11.22 -2.35
CA LEU A 68 6.64 -11.93 -3.63
C LEU A 68 7.35 -11.07 -4.68
N PHE A 69 7.10 -9.76 -4.71
CA PHE A 69 7.79 -8.85 -5.63
C PHE A 69 9.30 -8.78 -5.37
N ILE A 70 9.70 -8.68 -4.10
CA ILE A 70 11.12 -8.70 -3.71
C ILE A 70 11.77 -10.04 -4.11
N LEU A 71 11.10 -11.17 -3.82
CA LEU A 71 11.60 -12.51 -4.16
C LEU A 71 11.69 -12.76 -5.67
N SER A 72 10.87 -12.07 -6.48
CA SER A 72 10.90 -12.19 -7.93
C SER A 72 12.15 -11.57 -8.58
N GLY A 73 12.87 -10.70 -7.86
CA GLY A 73 14.06 -10.01 -8.39
C GLY A 73 13.77 -8.97 -9.47
N LYS A 74 12.50 -8.70 -9.81
CA LYS A 74 12.11 -7.75 -10.87
C LYS A 74 12.33 -6.27 -10.50
N GLY A 75 12.32 -5.95 -9.21
CA GLY A 75 12.37 -4.55 -8.75
C GLY A 75 13.69 -3.86 -9.10
N SER A 76 13.63 -2.82 -9.95
CA SER A 76 14.79 -1.97 -10.27
C SER A 76 15.41 -1.32 -9.05
N SER A 77 14.58 -1.01 -8.04
CA SER A 77 14.97 -0.40 -6.77
C SER A 77 15.33 -1.43 -5.68
N GLY A 78 15.41 -2.71 -6.07
CA GLY A 78 15.71 -3.84 -5.18
C GLY A 78 14.73 -4.00 -4.01
N TRP A 79 15.24 -4.55 -2.90
CA TRP A 79 14.46 -4.79 -1.69
C TRP A 79 14.01 -3.49 -0.99
N ILE A 80 14.75 -2.39 -1.18
CA ILE A 80 14.44 -1.07 -0.59
C ILE A 80 13.16 -0.52 -1.21
N GLY A 81 13.03 -0.60 -2.54
CA GLY A 81 11.79 -0.20 -3.23
C GLY A 81 10.59 -1.06 -2.83
N GLY A 82 10.79 -2.37 -2.69
CA GLY A 82 9.75 -3.28 -2.20
C GLY A 82 9.29 -2.94 -0.77
N LEU A 83 10.23 -2.58 0.12
CA LEU A 83 9.92 -2.11 1.47
C LEU A 83 9.16 -0.79 1.46
N ALA A 84 9.59 0.18 0.65
CA ALA A 84 8.90 1.45 0.49
C ALA A 84 7.45 1.24 -0.01
N ASN A 85 7.26 0.36 -0.99
CA ASN A 85 5.93 0.00 -1.50
C ASN A 85 5.06 -0.66 -0.42
N PHE A 86 5.61 -1.56 0.39
CA PHE A 86 4.89 -2.14 1.52
C PHE A 86 4.47 -1.09 2.56
N LEU A 87 5.37 -0.17 2.94
CA LEU A 87 5.08 0.87 3.91
C LEU A 87 4.01 1.84 3.39
N ALA A 88 4.10 2.21 2.12
CA ALA A 88 3.09 3.02 1.43
C ALA A 88 1.72 2.32 1.45
N GLY A 89 1.66 1.10 0.92
CA GLY A 89 0.44 0.32 0.85
C GLY A 89 -0.16 0.03 2.23
N ALA A 90 0.67 -0.26 3.23
CA ALA A 90 0.24 -0.51 4.60
C ALA A 90 -0.35 0.75 5.25
N ALA A 91 0.30 1.91 5.10
CA ALA A 91 -0.22 3.17 5.60
C ALA A 91 -1.58 3.52 4.96
N LEU A 92 -1.69 3.34 3.64
CA LEU A 92 -2.92 3.55 2.87
C LEU A 92 -4.06 2.69 3.40
N VAL A 93 -3.90 1.37 3.44
CA VAL A 93 -4.96 0.45 3.84
C VAL A 93 -5.35 0.60 5.31
N VAL A 94 -4.40 0.93 6.19
CA VAL A 94 -4.69 1.20 7.59
C VAL A 94 -5.51 2.48 7.72
N ALA A 95 -5.06 3.59 7.14
CA ALA A 95 -5.74 4.88 7.24
C ALA A 95 -7.13 4.85 6.57
N ALA A 96 -7.22 4.26 5.37
CA ALA A 96 -8.48 4.11 4.66
C ALA A 96 -9.45 3.17 5.41
N GLY A 97 -8.96 2.03 5.89
CA GLY A 97 -9.81 1.06 6.58
C GLY A 97 -10.27 1.52 7.97
N VAL A 98 -9.46 2.29 8.70
CA VAL A 98 -9.85 2.88 9.99
C VAL A 98 -10.89 3.98 9.79
N SER A 99 -10.66 4.90 8.85
CA SER A 99 -11.63 5.96 8.53
C SER A 99 -12.96 5.39 8.03
N HIS A 100 -12.93 4.38 7.16
CA HIS A 100 -14.13 3.66 6.71
C HIS A 100 -14.93 3.07 7.88
N ARG A 101 -14.25 2.39 8.81
CA ARG A 101 -14.91 1.80 9.99
C ARG A 101 -15.52 2.86 10.92
N LEU A 102 -14.89 4.03 11.01
CA LEU A 102 -15.44 5.14 11.79
C LEU A 102 -16.74 5.66 11.15
N PHE A 103 -16.74 5.83 9.82
CA PHE A 103 -17.95 6.23 9.07
C PHE A 103 -19.06 5.19 9.18
N ASP A 104 -18.73 3.90 9.04
CA ASP A 104 -19.70 2.81 9.20
C ASP A 104 -20.36 2.82 10.59
N ARG A 105 -19.57 3.07 11.65
CA ARG A 105 -20.07 3.19 13.03
C ARG A 105 -20.95 4.41 13.23
N ALA A 106 -20.69 5.50 12.51
CA ALA A 106 -21.52 6.69 12.49
C ALA A 106 -22.79 6.56 11.63
N GLY A 107 -23.02 5.39 11.00
CA GLY A 107 -24.17 5.15 10.13
C GLY A 107 -23.99 5.66 8.69
N LEU A 108 -22.80 6.12 8.33
CA LEU A 108 -22.49 6.75 7.05
C LEU A 108 -22.03 5.70 6.01
N LYS A 109 -22.95 4.82 5.58
CA LYS A 109 -22.66 3.63 4.76
C LYS A 109 -22.79 3.82 3.24
N HIS A 110 -22.69 5.05 2.75
CA HIS A 110 -22.86 5.36 1.34
C HIS A 110 -21.52 5.34 0.60
N TRP A 111 -21.53 5.08 -0.72
CA TRP A 111 -20.31 4.97 -1.54
C TRP A 111 -19.41 6.22 -1.45
N GLY A 112 -20.02 7.40 -1.26
CA GLY A 112 -19.28 8.65 -1.06
C GLY A 112 -18.38 8.66 0.18
N TRP A 113 -18.79 7.98 1.26
CA TRP A 113 -17.97 7.86 2.47
C TRP A 113 -16.84 6.85 2.32
N THR A 114 -17.06 5.77 1.55
CA THR A 114 -16.01 4.83 1.16
C THR A 114 -14.97 5.50 0.25
N PHE A 115 -15.42 6.38 -0.65
CA PHE A 115 -14.52 7.19 -1.45
C PHE A 115 -13.73 8.19 -0.59
N LEU A 116 -14.41 8.89 0.31
CA LEU A 116 -13.76 9.82 1.24
C LEU A 116 -12.73 9.12 2.14
N SER A 117 -13.01 7.90 2.62
CA SER A 117 -12.02 7.13 3.40
C SER A 117 -10.78 6.78 2.58
N ALA A 118 -10.92 6.50 1.28
CA ALA A 118 -9.77 6.29 0.40
C ALA A 118 -8.95 7.58 0.24
N VAL A 119 -9.61 8.74 0.04
CA VAL A 119 -8.93 10.04 -0.05
C VAL A 119 -8.17 10.36 1.24
N ILE A 120 -8.81 10.17 2.40
CA ILE A 120 -8.15 10.33 3.71
C ILE A 120 -6.96 9.37 3.83
N GLY A 121 -7.14 8.13 3.40
CA GLY A 121 -6.08 7.13 3.36
C GLY A 121 -4.87 7.59 2.57
N THR A 122 -5.08 8.13 1.37
CA THR A 122 -4.02 8.65 0.50
C THR A 122 -3.30 9.84 1.12
N VAL A 123 -4.04 10.79 1.71
CA VAL A 123 -3.44 11.97 2.38
C VAL A 123 -2.58 11.54 3.57
N ILE A 124 -3.08 10.63 4.40
CA ILE A 124 -2.34 10.11 5.56
C ILE A 124 -1.13 9.29 5.11
N MET A 125 -1.28 8.44 4.08
CA MET A 125 -0.17 7.70 3.47
C MET A 125 0.93 8.66 3.03
N ALA A 126 0.60 9.73 2.28
CA ALA A 126 1.57 10.71 1.83
C ALA A 126 2.25 11.41 3.01
N ALA A 127 1.48 11.84 4.02
CA ALA A 127 2.01 12.48 5.22
C ALA A 127 2.97 11.56 6.02
N ILE A 128 2.72 10.25 6.05
CA ILE A 128 3.59 9.25 6.70
C ILE A 128 4.83 8.97 5.84
N LEU A 129 4.69 8.88 4.52
CA LEU A 129 5.78 8.55 3.62
C LEU A 129 6.82 9.66 3.50
N ILE A 130 6.45 10.93 3.64
CA ILE A 130 7.42 12.04 3.62
C ILE A 130 8.56 11.82 4.65
N PRO A 131 8.27 11.71 5.97
CA PRO A 131 9.33 11.47 6.95
C PRO A 131 9.96 10.07 6.82
N VAL A 132 9.20 9.03 6.44
CA VAL A 132 9.74 7.69 6.22
C VAL A 132 10.76 7.68 5.07
N ASN A 133 10.48 8.40 3.99
CA ASN A 133 11.39 8.50 2.86
C ASN A 133 12.65 9.29 3.25
N ALA A 134 12.49 10.44 3.90
CA ALA A 134 13.60 11.29 4.31
C ALA A 134 14.53 10.64 5.35
N LEU A 135 13.96 9.89 6.31
CA LEU A 135 14.70 9.34 7.45
C LEU A 135 15.16 7.89 7.27
N MET A 136 14.46 7.11 6.44
CA MET A 136 14.71 5.68 6.31
C MET A 136 15.04 5.29 4.86
N ILE A 137 14.16 5.54 3.90
CA ILE A 137 14.34 5.00 2.53
C ILE A 137 15.52 5.64 1.81
N TYR A 138 15.61 6.97 1.75
CA TYR A 138 16.70 7.65 1.05
C TYR A 138 18.07 7.48 1.72
N PRO A 139 18.18 7.46 3.06
CA PRO A 139 19.44 7.08 3.72
C PRO A 139 19.90 5.65 3.40
N LEU A 140 19.00 4.71 3.14
CA LEU A 140 19.35 3.36 2.68
C LEU A 140 19.90 3.35 1.24
N TRP A 141 19.58 4.37 0.44
CA TRP A 141 20.23 4.65 -0.85
C TRP A 141 21.47 5.56 -0.74
N GLY A 142 21.88 5.94 0.47
CA GLY A 142 23.05 6.77 0.71
C GLY A 142 22.80 8.29 0.68
N MET A 143 21.57 8.73 0.43
CA MET A 143 21.20 10.15 0.46
C MET A 143 20.93 10.59 1.91
N ARG A 144 21.63 11.62 2.40
CA ARG A 144 21.51 12.10 3.78
C ARG A 144 21.34 13.62 3.86
N GLY A 145 20.78 14.09 4.97
CA GLY A 145 20.68 15.51 5.28
C GLY A 145 19.62 16.25 4.44
N PRO A 146 19.84 17.52 4.08
CA PRO A 146 18.85 18.34 3.38
C PRO A 146 18.39 17.76 2.02
N ALA A 147 19.26 17.03 1.32
CA ALA A 147 18.94 16.41 0.04
C ALA A 147 17.87 15.31 0.16
N ALA A 148 17.87 14.55 1.27
CA ALA A 148 16.86 13.52 1.52
C ALA A 148 15.48 14.14 1.81
N TRP A 149 15.45 15.26 2.52
CA TRP A 149 14.21 15.99 2.79
C TRP A 149 13.65 16.68 1.54
N ALA A 150 14.52 17.28 0.73
CA ALA A 150 14.12 17.85 -0.55
C ALA A 150 13.50 16.78 -1.46
N ALA A 151 14.17 15.63 -1.61
CA ALA A 151 13.68 14.51 -2.40
C ALA A 151 12.40 13.86 -1.83
N ALA A 152 12.07 14.06 -0.56
CA ALA A 152 10.86 13.48 0.06
C ALA A 152 9.62 14.33 -0.20
N LEU A 153 9.82 15.61 -0.56
CA LEU A 153 8.77 16.58 -0.83
C LEU A 153 8.48 16.74 -2.32
N THR A 154 9.32 16.17 -3.18
CA THR A 154 9.26 16.22 -4.65
C THR A 154 8.93 14.86 -5.22
#